data_AF-I7IP81-F1
#
_entry.id   AF-I7IP81-F1
#
_cell.length_a   1.000
_cell.length_b   1.000
_cell.length_c   1.000
_cell.angle_alpha   90.00
_cell.angle_beta   90.00
_cell.angle_gamma   90.00
#
_symmetry.space_group_name_H-M   'P 1'
#
loop_
_entity.id
_entity.type
_entity.pdbx_description
1 polymer ?
#
loop_
_entity_poly.entity_id
_entity_poly.type
_entity_poly.pdbx_seq_one_letter_code
_entity_poly.pdbx_strand_id
1 'polypeptide(L)'
;MTTHLFGRKKDVSSALNETPFSGSTQVTSINTGGVQSIYNDNEMALTNRVVDNTDQIKDGYDTEGQNTAFDILKYSESKASPVILDINDVNLDWGSTQVIIDIDDTIKSSGGYSLFNVHLGGIDTQYERGELYPGSFQFILELSTYKIGSKKKPLMLAVLTTRIPQVPITSDSLLNTRFKQVAERRGFKNWGIDCQNKILYSTFKEWVWYDTRGEKKFVNFKQLHKYVSDQNQDVRYIWIGDTGDKDLEAGEMMIKHFPGRIRAVFMHYVNHSSHGNFSKSIPNDYYLKSVPVLFFRTYVGAARKALEHGLLNHNALSRVLVQAVMDLDACKDQGKSKWKDLMKDVLEAEEAANLKRYNAKIVLKTRDIIKNKIKEIASSENV
;
A
#
# COMPACT_ATOMS: atom_id res chain seq x y z
N MET A 1 -9.18 -51.61 -36.54
CA MET A 1 -10.36 -51.23 -37.34
C MET A 1 -10.19 -49.78 -37.74
N THR A 2 -10.08 -49.59 -39.04
CA THR A 2 -9.79 -48.34 -39.75
C THR A 2 -11.11 -47.72 -40.21
N THR A 3 -11.32 -46.42 -40.02
CA THR A 3 -11.90 -45.56 -41.08
C THR A 3 -11.75 -44.08 -40.79
N HIS A 4 -11.29 -43.38 -41.83
CA HIS A 4 -11.14 -41.94 -42.01
C HIS A 4 -12.49 -41.20 -42.14
N LEU A 5 -12.47 -39.88 -41.93
CA LEU A 5 -13.06 -38.93 -42.88
C LEU A 5 -12.41 -37.54 -42.77
N PHE A 6 -12.35 -36.87 -43.91
CA PHE A 6 -11.46 -35.80 -44.34
C PHE A 6 -12.17 -34.43 -44.40
N GLY A 7 -11.38 -33.34 -44.36
CA GLY A 7 -11.66 -32.04 -45.02
C GLY A 7 -12.32 -30.98 -44.11
N ARG A 8 -12.00 -29.68 -44.16
CA ARG A 8 -11.41 -28.87 -45.23
C ARG A 8 -10.97 -27.51 -44.65
N LYS A 9 -9.83 -26.96 -45.10
CA LYS A 9 -9.43 -25.55 -44.93
C LYS A 9 -10.39 -24.62 -45.69
N LYS A 10 -10.64 -23.42 -45.15
CA LYS A 10 -10.78 -22.17 -45.92
C LYS A 10 -10.44 -20.95 -45.05
N ASP A 11 -9.64 -20.09 -45.66
CA ASP A 11 -9.07 -18.84 -45.17
C ASP A 11 -9.99 -17.63 -45.41
N VAL A 12 -9.82 -16.60 -44.56
CA VAL A 12 -9.82 -15.14 -44.85
C VAL A 12 -11.16 -14.42 -45.14
N SER A 13 -11.59 -13.54 -44.23
CA SER A 13 -11.49 -12.05 -44.36
C SER A 13 -12.49 -11.27 -43.49
N SER A 14 -12.00 -10.13 -42.95
CA SER A 14 -12.70 -8.88 -42.61
C SER A 14 -13.75 -8.90 -41.47
N ALA A 15 -13.89 -7.91 -40.59
CA ALA A 15 -13.49 -6.52 -40.63
C ALA A 15 -13.20 -5.99 -39.20
N LEU A 16 -12.10 -5.25 -39.08
CA LEU A 16 -11.81 -4.32 -37.98
C LEU A 16 -12.57 -3.03 -38.28
N ASN A 17 -13.40 -2.56 -37.33
CA ASN A 17 -13.92 -1.20 -37.33
C ASN A 17 -13.25 -0.44 -36.18
N GLU A 18 -12.11 0.18 -36.50
CA GLU A 18 -11.58 1.31 -35.74
C GLU A 18 -12.25 2.58 -36.25
N THR A 19 -12.83 3.37 -35.34
CA THR A 19 -13.30 4.72 -35.62
C THR A 19 -12.26 5.71 -35.07
N PRO A 20 -11.74 6.64 -35.90
CA PRO A 20 -10.81 7.65 -35.44
C PRO A 20 -11.57 8.91 -34.99
N PHE A 21 -11.32 9.37 -33.76
CA PHE A 21 -11.73 10.71 -33.33
C PHE A 21 -10.64 11.70 -33.74
N SER A 22 -10.89 12.40 -34.85
CA SER A 22 -10.16 13.59 -35.28
C SER A 22 -10.66 14.82 -34.51
N GLY A 23 -9.73 15.55 -33.89
CA GLY A 23 -9.98 16.85 -33.28
C GLY A 23 -8.69 17.67 -33.31
N SER A 24 -8.34 18.17 -34.49
CA SER A 24 -7.23 19.09 -34.72
C SER A 24 -7.60 20.50 -34.28
N THR A 25 -6.83 21.06 -33.35
CA THR A 25 -6.74 22.52 -33.18
C THR A 25 -5.31 22.93 -33.47
N GLN A 26 -5.15 23.69 -34.55
CA GLN A 26 -3.91 24.35 -34.95
C GLN A 26 -3.49 25.37 -33.89
N VAL A 27 -2.23 25.34 -33.48
CA VAL A 27 -1.56 26.49 -32.86
C VAL A 27 -0.37 26.83 -33.73
N THR A 28 -0.42 28.04 -34.28
CA THR A 28 0.58 28.68 -35.12
C THR A 28 1.82 29.04 -34.31
N SER A 29 2.97 28.78 -34.93
CA SER A 29 4.31 29.14 -34.51
C SER A 29 4.53 30.65 -34.50
N ILE A 30 5.21 31.17 -33.47
CA ILE A 30 6.04 32.38 -33.58
C ILE A 30 7.41 32.07 -32.99
N ASN A 31 8.42 32.36 -33.82
CA ASN A 31 9.84 32.15 -33.65
C ASN A 31 10.48 33.51 -33.38
N THR A 32 11.33 33.63 -32.36
CA THR A 32 12.30 34.74 -32.23
C THR A 32 13.49 34.30 -31.38
N GLY A 33 14.68 34.77 -31.78
CA GLY A 33 16.06 34.40 -31.39
C GLY A 33 16.32 34.32 -29.88
N GLY A 34 17.33 33.58 -29.40
CA GLY A 34 18.70 33.51 -29.89
C GLY A 34 19.57 34.57 -29.22
N VAL A 35 20.24 34.23 -28.10
CA VAL A 35 21.43 34.94 -27.58
C VAL A 35 22.38 33.94 -26.91
N GLN A 36 23.66 34.12 -27.22
CA GLN A 36 24.84 33.33 -26.87
C GLN A 36 25.25 33.35 -25.38
N SER A 37 25.87 32.22 -25.02
CA SER A 37 26.95 32.00 -24.05
C SER A 37 27.90 33.18 -23.80
N ILE A 38 28.20 33.42 -22.51
CA ILE A 38 29.50 33.93 -22.05
C ILE A 38 29.92 33.13 -20.81
N TYR A 39 31.02 32.41 -20.95
CA TYR A 39 31.84 31.83 -19.88
C TYR A 39 32.41 32.94 -18.99
N ASN A 40 32.50 32.71 -17.69
CA ASN A 40 33.59 33.27 -16.88
C ASN A 40 33.92 32.33 -15.73
N ASP A 41 35.10 31.72 -15.87
CA ASP A 41 35.84 31.06 -14.81
C ASP A 41 36.23 32.07 -13.74
N ASN A 42 36.12 31.69 -12.47
CA ASN A 42 36.96 32.20 -11.40
C ASN A 42 37.03 31.15 -10.29
N GLU A 43 38.04 30.29 -10.38
CA GLU A 43 38.64 29.63 -9.23
C GLU A 43 39.18 30.70 -8.26
N MET A 44 38.78 30.62 -7.00
CA MET A 44 39.62 31.09 -5.91
C MET A 44 39.47 30.13 -4.73
N ALA A 45 40.53 29.36 -4.50
CA ALA A 45 40.73 28.55 -3.31
C ALA A 45 40.85 29.46 -2.09
N LEU A 46 40.20 29.10 -0.97
CA LEU A 46 40.61 29.51 0.38
C LEU A 46 39.97 28.59 1.45
N THR A 47 40.81 27.71 1.98
CA THR A 47 40.93 27.33 3.40
C THR A 47 39.68 26.90 4.18
N ASN A 48 39.55 25.59 4.41
CA ASN A 48 38.71 25.03 5.48
C ASN A 48 39.30 25.39 6.85
N ARG A 49 38.72 26.41 7.50
CA ARG A 49 38.83 26.61 8.95
C ARG A 49 37.62 25.96 9.61
N VAL A 50 37.91 24.98 10.47
CA VAL A 50 36.99 24.42 11.46
C VAL A 50 36.50 25.57 12.36
N VAL A 51 35.19 25.78 12.39
CA VAL A 51 34.52 26.55 13.44
C VAL A 51 33.32 25.71 13.88
N ASP A 52 33.46 25.10 15.05
CA ASP A 52 32.37 24.58 15.85
C ASP A 52 31.37 25.70 16.13
N ASN A 53 30.13 25.54 15.66
CA ASN A 53 28.98 26.27 16.17
C ASN A 53 27.88 25.26 16.49
N THR A 54 27.94 24.75 17.71
CA THR A 54 26.82 24.12 18.40
C THR A 54 25.78 25.18 18.75
N ASP A 55 24.93 25.53 17.79
CA ASP A 55 23.68 26.24 18.08
C ASP A 55 22.55 25.23 18.24
N GLN A 56 22.04 25.20 19.47
CA GLN A 56 20.95 24.38 19.94
C GLN A 56 19.67 24.67 19.13
N ILE A 57 19.32 23.77 18.21
CA ILE A 57 17.96 23.70 17.68
C ILE A 57 17.08 23.19 18.81
N LYS A 58 16.34 24.12 19.44
CA LYS A 58 15.23 23.79 20.33
C LYS A 58 14.12 23.20 19.47
N ASP A 59 13.98 21.88 19.49
CA ASP A 59 12.81 21.18 18.98
C ASP A 59 11.57 21.63 19.77
N GLY A 60 10.81 22.55 19.18
CA GLY A 60 9.46 22.89 19.62
C GLY A 60 8.53 21.72 19.32
N TYR A 61 8.53 20.70 20.19
CA TYR A 61 7.50 19.67 20.19
C TYR A 61 6.19 20.27 20.71
N ASP A 62 5.26 20.58 19.81
CA ASP A 62 3.87 20.87 20.16
C ASP A 62 3.27 19.68 20.92
N THR A 63 3.02 19.86 22.21
CA THR A 63 2.47 18.86 23.14
C THR A 63 0.97 18.64 22.99
N GLU A 64 0.25 19.48 22.23
CA GLU A 64 -1.22 19.42 22.14
C GLU A 64 -1.76 18.28 21.23
N GLY A 65 -0.93 17.69 20.36
CA GLY A 65 -1.35 16.61 19.45
C GLY A 65 -1.22 15.18 20.00
N GLN A 66 -0.78 15.00 21.24
CA GLN A 66 -0.26 13.72 21.71
C GLN A 66 -1.32 12.80 22.37
N ASN A 67 -2.46 13.33 22.81
CA ASN A 67 -3.54 12.53 23.44
C ASN A 67 -4.61 12.03 22.46
N THR A 68 -4.66 12.52 21.21
CA THR A 68 -5.86 12.40 20.35
C THR A 68 -5.90 11.16 19.43
N ALA A 69 -4.91 10.27 19.49
CA ALA A 69 -4.74 9.20 18.48
C ALA A 69 -5.93 8.24 18.37
N PHE A 70 -6.70 8.07 19.45
CA PHE A 70 -7.85 7.17 19.57
C PHE A 70 -9.15 7.89 19.95
N ASP A 71 -9.16 9.23 20.02
CA ASP A 71 -10.26 10.03 20.58
C ASP A 71 -11.27 10.54 19.53
N ILE A 72 -11.28 9.98 18.33
CA ILE A 72 -12.05 10.57 17.20
C ILE A 72 -13.59 10.41 17.33
N LEU A 73 -14.10 9.87 18.42
CA LEU A 73 -15.53 9.97 18.76
C LEU A 73 -15.81 10.38 20.22
N LYS A 74 -14.82 10.96 20.92
CA LYS A 74 -14.96 11.47 22.30
C LYS A 74 -14.74 12.98 22.46
N TYR A 75 -14.81 13.74 21.37
CA TYR A 75 -15.00 15.19 21.43
C TYR A 75 -16.50 15.50 21.54
N SER A 76 -17.13 15.14 22.66
CA SER A 76 -18.50 15.57 22.99
C SER A 76 -18.57 16.54 24.18
N GLU A 77 -17.45 17.08 24.64
CA GLU A 77 -17.42 18.08 25.73
C GLU A 77 -16.69 19.38 25.40
N SER A 78 -16.16 19.53 24.17
CA SER A 78 -15.77 20.85 23.65
C SER A 78 -16.62 21.20 22.43
N LYS A 79 -16.96 22.49 22.30
CA LYS A 79 -17.93 23.04 21.33
C LYS A 79 -17.58 22.85 19.84
N ALA A 80 -16.50 22.16 19.51
CA ALA A 80 -16.12 21.86 18.13
C ALA A 80 -16.44 20.40 17.82
N SER A 81 -17.45 20.17 16.97
CA SER A 81 -17.70 18.85 16.38
C SER A 81 -16.43 18.36 15.68
N PRO A 82 -16.09 17.06 15.76
CA PRO A 82 -14.94 16.53 15.04
C PRO A 82 -15.06 16.87 13.55
N VAL A 83 -13.97 17.36 12.96
CA VAL A 83 -13.93 17.71 11.54
C VAL A 83 -14.07 16.43 10.73
N ILE A 84 -15.26 16.24 10.17
CA ILE A 84 -15.54 15.15 9.23
C ILE A 84 -15.17 15.64 7.84
N LEU A 85 -14.26 14.92 7.19
CA LEU A 85 -13.89 15.17 5.80
C LEU A 85 -14.69 14.23 4.89
N ASP A 86 -15.39 14.78 3.91
CA ASP A 86 -16.05 14.01 2.86
C ASP A 86 -15.21 14.03 1.58
N ILE A 87 -14.88 12.86 1.03
CA ILE A 87 -14.14 12.74 -0.23
C ILE A 87 -14.90 13.37 -1.41
N ASN A 88 -16.23 13.43 -1.33
CA ASN A 88 -17.06 14.03 -2.37
C ASN A 88 -17.15 15.55 -2.27
N ASP A 89 -16.55 16.19 -1.24
CA ASP A 89 -16.53 17.64 -1.13
C ASP A 89 -15.68 18.24 -2.26
N VAL A 90 -16.33 18.97 -3.15
CA VAL A 90 -15.70 19.62 -4.32
C VAL A 90 -14.85 20.82 -3.95
N ASN A 91 -14.96 21.33 -2.71
CA ASN A 91 -14.17 22.47 -2.23
C ASN A 91 -12.82 22.06 -1.65
N LEU A 92 -12.54 20.75 -1.56
CA LEU A 92 -11.28 20.21 -1.07
C LEU A 92 -10.39 19.75 -2.24
N ASP A 93 -9.13 20.16 -2.20
CA ASP A 93 -8.12 19.70 -3.16
C ASP A 93 -7.69 18.26 -2.86
N TRP A 94 -7.19 17.55 -3.85
CA TRP A 94 -6.63 16.21 -3.62
C TRP A 94 -5.26 16.29 -2.94
N GLY A 95 -5.02 15.36 -2.01
CA GLY A 95 -3.69 15.06 -1.49
C GLY A 95 -2.73 14.56 -2.59
N SER A 96 -1.43 14.53 -2.30
CA SER A 96 -0.41 14.16 -3.29
C SER A 96 0.05 12.70 -3.21
N THR A 97 -0.49 11.88 -2.31
CA THR A 97 -0.07 10.47 -2.14
C THR A 97 -1.17 9.54 -2.63
N GLN A 98 -0.89 8.78 -3.70
CA GLN A 98 -1.74 7.70 -4.18
C GLN A 98 -1.18 6.38 -3.66
N VAL A 99 -1.91 5.72 -2.76
CA VAL A 99 -1.59 4.34 -2.39
C VAL A 99 -2.19 3.40 -3.45
N ILE A 100 -1.36 2.47 -3.92
CA ILE A 100 -1.70 1.45 -4.89
C ILE A 100 -1.48 0.09 -4.24
N ILE A 101 -2.45 -0.81 -4.36
CA ILE A 101 -2.40 -2.12 -3.72
C ILE A 101 -2.63 -3.26 -4.71
N ASP A 102 -1.98 -4.40 -4.50
CA ASP A 102 -2.52 -5.69 -4.88
C ASP A 102 -3.60 -6.15 -3.86
N ILE A 103 -4.30 -7.24 -4.16
CA ILE A 103 -5.39 -7.78 -3.34
C ILE A 103 -5.04 -9.13 -2.71
N ASP A 104 -4.75 -10.12 -3.54
CA ASP A 104 -4.62 -11.51 -3.08
C ASP A 104 -3.24 -11.68 -2.47
N ASP A 105 -3.16 -12.29 -1.28
CA ASP A 105 -1.94 -12.37 -0.46
C ASP A 105 -1.31 -11.04 -0.06
N THR A 106 -1.90 -9.91 -0.43
CA THR A 106 -1.52 -8.58 0.04
C THR A 106 -2.45 -8.11 1.15
N ILE A 107 -3.76 -8.01 0.91
CA ILE A 107 -4.77 -7.60 1.93
C ILE A 107 -5.73 -8.72 2.31
N LYS A 108 -5.85 -9.75 1.47
CA LYS A 108 -6.72 -10.90 1.67
C LYS A 108 -5.97 -12.18 1.28
N SER A 109 -5.89 -13.14 2.18
CA SER A 109 -5.23 -14.41 1.91
C SER A 109 -5.94 -15.20 0.82
N SER A 110 -5.16 -15.78 -0.08
CA SER A 110 -5.61 -16.74 -1.08
C SER A 110 -5.79 -18.15 -0.51
N GLY A 111 -5.22 -18.43 0.66
CA GLY A 111 -5.17 -19.76 1.29
C GLY A 111 -4.37 -20.78 0.49
N GLY A 112 -3.49 -20.33 -0.42
CA GLY A 112 -2.61 -21.19 -1.22
C GLY A 112 -3.37 -22.11 -2.18
N TYR A 113 -4.61 -21.75 -2.53
CA TYR A 113 -5.49 -22.60 -3.30
C TYR A 113 -4.93 -22.85 -4.71
N SER A 114 -4.61 -24.11 -4.99
CA SER A 114 -4.13 -24.55 -6.30
C SER A 114 -5.11 -25.53 -6.95
N LEU A 115 -5.33 -25.39 -8.26
CA LEU A 115 -6.06 -26.35 -9.07
C LEU A 115 -5.16 -26.82 -10.22
N PHE A 116 -5.02 -28.13 -10.40
CA PHE A 116 -4.10 -28.73 -11.40
C PHE A 116 -2.66 -28.17 -11.34
N ASN A 117 -2.10 -27.99 -10.13
CA ASN A 117 -0.78 -27.38 -9.87
C ASN A 117 -0.64 -25.90 -10.29
N VAL A 118 -1.75 -25.21 -10.55
CA VAL A 118 -1.78 -23.76 -10.82
C VAL A 118 -2.40 -23.04 -9.62
N HIS A 119 -1.69 -22.08 -9.05
CA HIS A 119 -2.21 -21.22 -7.98
C HIS A 119 -3.28 -20.27 -8.51
N LEU A 120 -4.49 -20.35 -7.98
CA LEU A 120 -5.63 -19.52 -8.37
C LEU A 120 -5.75 -18.31 -7.44
N GLY A 121 -4.74 -17.43 -7.50
CA GLY A 121 -4.57 -16.26 -6.65
C GLY A 121 -3.12 -16.16 -6.24
N GLY A 122 -2.85 -16.40 -4.96
CA GLY A 122 -1.52 -16.43 -4.37
C GLY A 122 -1.15 -17.79 -3.74
N ILE A 123 -0.13 -17.76 -2.88
CA ILE A 123 0.58 -18.89 -2.30
C ILE A 123 0.52 -18.95 -0.77
N ASP A 124 -0.08 -17.97 -0.08
CA ASP A 124 -0.11 -17.92 1.38
C ASP A 124 -0.93 -19.07 1.98
N THR A 125 -0.30 -19.85 2.86
CA THR A 125 -0.93 -20.97 3.57
C THR A 125 -1.04 -20.73 5.08
N GLN A 126 -0.56 -19.58 5.57
CA GLN A 126 -0.63 -19.24 7.00
C GLN A 126 -2.05 -18.81 7.42
N TYR A 127 -2.78 -18.19 6.50
CA TYR A 127 -4.17 -17.75 6.71
C TYR A 127 -5.12 -18.55 5.83
N GLU A 128 -6.37 -18.70 6.28
CA GLU A 128 -7.39 -19.38 5.49
C GLU A 128 -7.80 -18.52 4.29
N ARG A 129 -8.25 -19.18 3.22
CA ARG A 129 -8.70 -18.51 2.01
C ARG A 129 -9.81 -17.50 2.32
N GLY A 130 -9.57 -16.24 1.94
CA GLY A 130 -10.50 -15.15 2.15
C GLY A 130 -10.36 -14.42 3.48
N GLU A 131 -9.50 -14.88 4.39
CA GLU A 131 -9.15 -14.13 5.59
C GLU A 131 -8.46 -12.81 5.23
N LEU A 132 -8.76 -11.77 6.01
CA LEU A 132 -8.18 -10.45 5.85
C LEU A 132 -6.96 -10.32 6.75
N TYR A 133 -5.86 -9.76 6.24
CA TYR A 133 -4.65 -9.61 7.04
C TYR A 133 -4.86 -8.56 8.15
N PRO A 134 -4.54 -8.88 9.41
CA PRO A 134 -4.75 -7.98 10.54
C PRO A 134 -4.07 -6.61 10.36
N GLY A 135 -4.81 -5.51 10.58
CA GLY A 135 -4.28 -4.15 10.53
C GLY A 135 -4.05 -3.58 9.11
N SER A 136 -4.19 -4.38 8.05
CA SER A 136 -3.94 -3.97 6.65
C SER A 136 -4.72 -2.72 6.24
N PHE A 137 -6.03 -2.72 6.47
CA PHE A 137 -6.92 -1.61 6.13
C PHE A 137 -6.55 -0.32 6.88
N GLN A 138 -6.19 -0.41 8.15
CA GLN A 138 -5.77 0.75 8.95
C GLN A 138 -4.45 1.29 8.42
N PHE A 139 -3.46 0.43 8.14
CA PHE A 139 -2.17 0.83 7.61
C PHE A 139 -2.30 1.61 6.29
N ILE A 140 -3.08 1.08 5.35
CA ILE A 140 -3.31 1.70 4.04
C ILE A 140 -3.99 3.07 4.19
N LEU A 141 -4.95 3.20 5.11
CA LEU A 141 -5.58 4.49 5.42
C LEU A 141 -4.58 5.50 6.01
N GLU A 142 -3.74 5.07 6.96
CA GLU A 142 -2.73 5.93 7.56
C GLU A 142 -1.74 6.45 6.52
N LEU A 143 -1.27 5.61 5.61
CA LEU A 143 -0.42 6.03 4.49
C LEU A 143 -1.10 7.06 3.58
N SER A 144 -2.40 6.85 3.31
CA SER A 144 -3.17 7.69 2.39
C SER A 144 -3.49 9.07 2.97
N THR A 145 -3.53 9.18 4.29
CA THR A 145 -3.94 10.40 5.02
C THR A 145 -2.78 11.15 5.66
N TYR A 146 -1.60 10.54 5.72
CA TYR A 146 -0.44 11.15 6.34
C TYR A 146 0.01 12.43 5.64
N LYS A 147 0.18 13.50 6.44
CA LYS A 147 0.61 14.85 5.99
C LYS A 147 -0.21 15.41 4.82
N ILE A 148 -1.50 15.08 4.76
CA ILE A 148 -2.34 15.54 3.66
C ILE A 148 -2.62 17.04 3.70
N GLY A 149 -2.66 17.65 4.89
CA GLY A 149 -2.98 19.06 5.10
C GLY A 149 -4.48 19.30 5.32
N SER A 150 -4.83 20.41 5.97
CA SER A 150 -6.17 20.69 6.48
C SER A 150 -7.24 21.00 5.42
N LYS A 151 -6.83 21.33 4.19
CA LYS A 151 -7.73 21.65 3.05
C LYS A 151 -7.68 20.61 1.93
N LYS A 152 -7.13 19.43 2.22
CA LYS A 152 -6.94 18.37 1.23
C LYS A 152 -7.59 17.08 1.65
N LYS A 153 -8.09 16.33 0.67
CA LYS A 153 -8.74 15.02 0.83
C LYS A 153 -7.89 13.89 0.24
N PRO A 154 -7.82 12.71 0.89
CA PRO A 154 -6.96 11.62 0.46
C PRO A 154 -7.45 11.08 -0.87
N LEU A 155 -6.52 10.79 -1.78
CA LEU A 155 -6.84 10.09 -3.02
C LEU A 155 -7.47 8.73 -2.69
N MET A 156 -8.53 8.38 -3.43
CA MET A 156 -9.12 7.04 -3.35
C MET A 156 -8.13 5.98 -3.83
N LEU A 157 -8.19 4.78 -3.27
CA LEU A 157 -7.23 3.71 -3.53
C LEU A 157 -7.29 3.22 -4.97
N ALA A 158 -6.11 2.89 -5.50
CA ALA A 158 -5.96 2.20 -6.78
C ALA A 158 -5.55 0.74 -6.56
N VAL A 159 -6.00 -0.14 -7.45
CA VAL A 159 -5.76 -1.57 -7.39
C VAL A 159 -5.10 -2.03 -8.69
N LEU A 160 -3.97 -2.72 -8.57
CA LEU A 160 -3.35 -3.46 -9.67
C LEU A 160 -3.42 -4.94 -9.31
N THR A 161 -4.21 -5.72 -10.04
CA THR A 161 -4.49 -7.11 -9.68
C THR A 161 -4.32 -8.06 -10.85
N THR A 162 -3.95 -9.32 -10.55
CA THR A 162 -3.93 -10.43 -11.52
C THR A 162 -5.30 -11.04 -11.76
N ARG A 163 -6.33 -10.61 -11.03
CA ARG A 163 -7.71 -10.95 -11.35
C ARG A 163 -8.10 -10.43 -12.74
N ILE A 164 -9.06 -11.11 -13.33
CA ILE A 164 -9.71 -10.74 -14.58
C ILE A 164 -11.01 -9.97 -14.31
N PRO A 165 -11.51 -9.14 -15.24
CA PRO A 165 -12.73 -8.34 -15.05
C PRO A 165 -13.98 -9.15 -14.70
N GLN A 166 -14.03 -10.44 -15.07
CA GLN A 166 -15.15 -11.34 -14.76
C GLN A 166 -15.25 -11.71 -13.27
N VAL A 167 -14.22 -11.40 -12.47
CA VAL A 167 -14.24 -11.51 -11.01
C VAL A 167 -14.03 -10.12 -10.41
N PRO A 168 -15.04 -9.23 -10.55
CA PRO A 168 -14.86 -7.82 -10.25
C PRO A 168 -14.71 -7.56 -8.75
N ILE A 169 -14.10 -6.42 -8.43
CA ILE A 169 -14.03 -5.87 -7.08
C ILE A 169 -15.05 -4.74 -7.07
N THR A 170 -16.19 -5.01 -6.45
CA THR A 170 -17.33 -4.10 -6.45
C THR A 170 -17.31 -3.19 -5.22
N SER A 171 -18.06 -2.10 -5.29
CA SER A 171 -18.15 -1.10 -4.21
C SER A 171 -18.77 -1.67 -2.92
N ASP A 172 -19.58 -2.71 -3.02
CA ASP A 172 -20.21 -3.46 -1.92
C ASP A 172 -19.37 -4.66 -1.46
N SER A 173 -18.21 -4.91 -2.08
CA SER A 173 -17.32 -5.99 -1.66
C SER A 173 -16.91 -5.86 -0.18
N LEU A 174 -16.62 -6.99 0.45
CA LEU A 174 -16.11 -7.02 1.84
C LEU A 174 -14.89 -6.11 2.00
N LEU A 175 -13.99 -6.09 1.00
CA LEU A 175 -12.79 -5.26 1.00
C LEU A 175 -13.14 -3.78 1.08
N ASN A 176 -14.00 -3.29 0.19
CA ASN A 176 -14.36 -1.88 0.17
C ASN A 176 -15.19 -1.47 1.39
N THR A 177 -16.05 -2.37 1.88
CA THR A 177 -16.78 -2.19 3.15
C THR A 177 -15.83 -2.00 4.33
N ARG A 178 -14.74 -2.79 4.42
CA ARG A 178 -13.74 -2.63 5.48
C ARG A 178 -12.95 -1.33 5.36
N PHE A 179 -12.56 -0.92 4.16
CA PHE A 179 -11.93 0.39 3.93
C PHE A 179 -12.83 1.54 4.37
N LYS A 180 -14.11 1.52 3.98
CA LYS A 180 -15.09 2.50 4.41
C LYS A 180 -15.21 2.56 5.94
N GLN A 181 -15.32 1.40 6.59
CA GLN A 181 -15.43 1.32 8.04
C GLN A 181 -14.21 1.91 8.79
N VAL A 182 -12.98 1.63 8.35
CA VAL A 182 -11.77 2.20 8.99
C VAL A 182 -11.68 3.70 8.75
N ALA A 183 -12.05 4.16 7.55
CA ALA A 183 -12.01 5.56 7.16
C ALA A 183 -13.03 6.40 7.94
N GLU A 184 -14.26 5.93 8.06
CA GLU A 184 -15.33 6.62 8.79
C GLU A 184 -14.98 6.76 10.28
N ARG A 185 -14.37 5.73 10.91
CA ARG A 185 -13.86 5.83 12.29
C ARG A 185 -12.77 6.90 12.45
N ARG A 186 -12.09 7.27 11.38
CA ARG A 186 -11.06 8.31 11.32
C ARG A 186 -11.59 9.65 10.81
N GLY A 187 -12.90 9.77 10.59
CA GLY A 187 -13.55 11.00 10.12
C GLY A 187 -13.51 11.21 8.61
N PHE A 188 -13.18 10.18 7.81
CA PHE A 188 -13.19 10.23 6.35
C PHE A 188 -14.43 9.51 5.79
N LYS A 189 -15.39 10.27 5.27
CA LYS A 189 -16.59 9.72 4.63
C LYS A 189 -16.34 9.41 3.17
N ASN A 190 -16.96 8.34 2.66
CA ASN A 190 -16.93 7.94 1.24
C ASN A 190 -15.54 7.61 0.69
N TRP A 191 -14.57 7.30 1.56
CA TRP A 191 -13.23 6.86 1.15
C TRP A 191 -13.14 5.34 1.03
N GLY A 192 -12.37 4.85 0.07
CA GLY A 192 -12.15 3.44 -0.19
C GLY A 192 -11.45 3.21 -1.54
N ILE A 193 -11.76 2.08 -2.17
CA ILE A 193 -11.31 1.73 -3.53
C ILE A 193 -12.11 2.55 -4.54
N ASP A 194 -11.43 3.18 -5.49
CA ASP A 194 -12.08 3.78 -6.67
C ASP A 194 -12.43 2.67 -7.66
N CYS A 195 -13.58 2.05 -7.42
CA CYS A 195 -14.08 0.93 -8.21
C CYS A 195 -14.47 1.29 -9.65
N GLN A 196 -14.54 2.58 -9.97
CA GLN A 196 -14.96 3.06 -11.29
C GLN A 196 -13.76 3.27 -12.20
N ASN A 197 -12.68 3.86 -11.66
CA ASN A 197 -11.59 4.37 -12.50
C ASN A 197 -10.22 3.76 -12.19
N LYS A 198 -10.02 3.14 -11.02
CA LYS A 198 -8.67 2.74 -10.57
C LYS A 198 -8.57 1.29 -10.16
N ILE A 199 -9.41 0.42 -10.72
CA ILE A 199 -9.13 -1.03 -10.71
C ILE A 199 -8.60 -1.43 -12.07
N LEU A 200 -7.33 -1.83 -12.11
CA LEU A 200 -6.67 -2.25 -13.33
C LEU A 200 -6.41 -3.75 -13.27
N TYR A 201 -7.31 -4.48 -13.92
CA TYR A 201 -7.26 -5.93 -14.05
C TYR A 201 -6.15 -6.40 -14.97
N SER A 202 -5.76 -7.65 -14.80
CA SER A 202 -4.94 -8.37 -15.76
C SER A 202 -5.82 -8.98 -16.86
N THR A 203 -5.19 -9.56 -17.90
CA THR A 203 -5.92 -10.30 -18.93
C THR A 203 -5.93 -11.79 -18.60
N PHE A 204 -6.73 -12.57 -19.34
CA PHE A 204 -6.68 -14.03 -19.27
C PHE A 204 -5.27 -14.58 -19.51
N LYS A 205 -4.44 -13.89 -20.29
CA LYS A 205 -3.05 -14.30 -20.52
C LYS A 205 -2.30 -14.30 -19.18
N GLU A 206 -2.20 -13.18 -18.49
CA GLU A 206 -1.44 -13.13 -17.23
C GLU A 206 -2.10 -13.93 -16.09
N TRP A 207 -3.40 -14.17 -16.20
CA TRP A 207 -4.08 -15.10 -15.29
C TRP A 207 -3.51 -16.52 -15.43
N VAL A 208 -3.22 -16.98 -16.66
CA VAL A 208 -2.67 -18.31 -16.96
C VAL A 208 -1.13 -18.36 -16.93
N TRP A 209 -0.44 -17.33 -17.44
CA TRP A 209 1.01 -17.24 -17.53
C TRP A 209 1.59 -16.36 -16.43
N TYR A 210 2.25 -17.00 -15.47
CA TYR A 210 2.81 -16.38 -14.28
C TYR A 210 3.92 -15.37 -14.57
N ASP A 211 4.81 -15.65 -15.53
CA ASP A 211 6.04 -14.85 -15.75
C ASP A 211 5.78 -13.43 -16.25
N THR A 212 4.60 -13.15 -16.80
CA THR A 212 4.24 -11.82 -17.33
C THR A 212 3.42 -10.96 -16.36
N ARG A 213 3.10 -11.46 -15.17
CA ARG A 213 2.25 -10.77 -14.19
C ARG A 213 2.87 -9.46 -13.69
N GLY A 214 4.17 -9.47 -13.38
CA GLY A 214 4.90 -8.27 -12.94
C GLY A 214 4.91 -7.18 -14.01
N GLU A 215 5.25 -7.54 -15.26
CA GLU A 215 5.24 -6.62 -16.41
C GLU A 215 3.84 -6.02 -16.64
N LYS A 216 2.79 -6.84 -16.54
CA LYS A 216 1.42 -6.35 -16.70
C LYS A 216 1.00 -5.38 -15.60
N LYS A 217 1.36 -5.62 -14.33
CA LYS A 217 1.12 -4.65 -13.26
C LYS A 217 1.87 -3.34 -13.52
N PHE A 218 3.10 -3.39 -14.04
CA PHE A 218 3.82 -2.19 -14.45
C PHE A 218 3.16 -1.46 -15.64
N VAL A 219 2.65 -2.17 -16.65
CA VAL A 219 1.89 -1.57 -17.76
C VAL A 219 0.62 -0.88 -17.23
N ASN A 220 -0.12 -1.54 -16.34
CA ASN A 220 -1.29 -0.97 -15.70
C ASN A 220 -0.90 0.27 -14.86
N PHE A 221 0.20 0.21 -14.11
CA PHE A 221 0.71 1.38 -13.40
C PHE A 221 0.97 2.57 -14.32
N LYS A 222 1.54 2.38 -15.52
CA LYS A 222 1.74 3.48 -16.47
C LYS A 222 0.41 4.13 -16.90
N GLN A 223 -0.64 3.32 -17.10
CA GLN A 223 -1.98 3.83 -17.43
C GLN A 223 -2.57 4.62 -16.26
N LEU A 224 -2.50 4.07 -15.05
CA LEU A 224 -2.91 4.76 -13.83
C LEU A 224 -2.13 6.06 -13.62
N HIS A 225 -0.81 6.03 -13.82
CA HIS A 225 0.04 7.18 -13.64
C HIS A 225 -0.39 8.32 -14.56
N LYS A 226 -0.54 8.04 -15.87
CA LYS A 226 -1.04 9.01 -16.84
C LYS A 226 -2.36 9.62 -16.39
N TYR A 227 -3.34 8.77 -16.06
CA TYR A 227 -4.66 9.22 -15.61
C TYR A 227 -4.60 10.13 -14.38
N VAL A 228 -3.86 9.73 -13.34
CA VAL A 228 -3.80 10.48 -12.07
C VAL A 228 -2.93 11.72 -12.20
N SER A 229 -1.83 11.68 -12.97
CA SER A 229 -0.94 12.83 -13.16
C SER A 229 -1.57 13.95 -13.97
N ASP A 230 -2.46 13.60 -14.91
CA ASP A 230 -3.22 14.59 -15.68
C ASP A 230 -4.16 15.42 -14.77
N GLN A 231 -4.60 14.85 -13.63
CA GLN A 231 -5.44 15.53 -12.64
C GLN A 231 -4.65 16.12 -11.46
N ASN A 232 -3.49 15.56 -11.15
CA ASN A 232 -2.67 15.91 -10.00
C ASN A 232 -1.18 15.74 -10.33
N GLN A 233 -0.55 16.80 -10.81
CA GLN A 233 0.84 16.77 -11.28
C GLN A 233 1.86 16.48 -10.17
N ASP A 234 1.49 16.68 -8.90
CA ASP A 234 2.35 16.45 -7.73
C ASP A 234 2.21 15.03 -7.15
N VAL A 235 1.41 14.18 -7.78
CA VAL A 235 1.15 12.84 -7.28
C VAL A 235 2.45 12.02 -7.16
N ARG A 236 2.56 11.34 -6.03
CA ARG A 236 3.57 10.32 -5.73
C ARG A 236 2.89 9.07 -5.20
N TYR A 237 3.53 7.93 -5.38
CA TYR A 237 2.92 6.63 -5.19
C TYR A 237 3.59 5.83 -4.07
N ILE A 238 2.78 5.04 -3.37
CA ILE A 238 3.26 3.94 -2.54
C ILE A 238 2.64 2.68 -3.10
N TRP A 239 3.48 1.70 -3.44
CA TRP A 239 3.05 0.40 -3.95
C TRP A 239 3.08 -0.63 -2.82
N ILE A 240 2.02 -1.39 -2.65
CA ILE A 240 1.91 -2.47 -1.68
C ILE A 240 1.48 -3.73 -2.43
N GLY A 241 2.28 -4.78 -2.31
CA GLY A 241 2.02 -6.07 -2.96
C GLY A 241 2.64 -7.20 -2.15
N ASP A 242 2.69 -8.40 -2.71
CA ASP A 242 3.23 -9.59 -2.06
C ASP A 242 4.40 -10.24 -2.83
N THR A 243 5.13 -11.14 -2.17
CA THR A 243 6.28 -11.82 -2.80
C THR A 243 5.91 -13.04 -3.66
N GLY A 244 4.64 -13.45 -3.65
CA GLY A 244 4.10 -14.59 -4.38
C GLY A 244 3.58 -14.28 -5.79
N ASP A 245 3.17 -13.04 -6.10
CA ASP A 245 2.52 -12.70 -7.39
C ASP A 245 3.31 -11.71 -8.27
N LYS A 246 4.65 -11.76 -8.21
CA LYS A 246 5.57 -10.89 -8.98
C LYS A 246 5.43 -9.39 -8.70
N ASP A 247 4.85 -8.99 -7.57
CA ASP A 247 4.69 -7.57 -7.22
C ASP A 247 6.01 -6.87 -6.95
N LEU A 248 7.01 -7.61 -6.48
CA LEU A 248 8.38 -7.10 -6.34
C LEU A 248 8.93 -6.64 -7.69
N GLU A 249 8.78 -7.47 -8.72
CA GLU A 249 9.22 -7.15 -10.07
C GLU A 249 8.51 -5.89 -10.60
N ALA A 250 7.18 -5.81 -10.41
CA ALA A 250 6.39 -4.64 -10.77
C ALA A 250 6.87 -3.38 -10.03
N GLY A 251 7.06 -3.46 -8.71
CA GLY A 251 7.54 -2.37 -7.87
C GLY A 251 8.93 -1.87 -8.29
N GLU A 252 9.85 -2.78 -8.59
CA GLU A 252 11.17 -2.41 -9.10
C GLU A 252 11.09 -1.72 -10.47
N MET A 253 10.21 -2.19 -11.38
CA MET A 253 10.00 -1.53 -12.67
C MET A 253 9.42 -0.13 -12.50
N MET A 254 8.48 0.07 -11.57
CA MET A 254 7.95 1.39 -11.22
C MET A 254 9.07 2.32 -10.75
N ILE A 255 9.95 1.86 -9.85
CA ILE A 255 11.09 2.64 -9.37
C ILE A 255 12.10 2.93 -10.50
N LYS A 256 12.43 1.94 -11.33
CA LYS A 256 13.41 2.08 -12.40
C LYS A 256 12.99 3.15 -13.41
N HIS A 257 11.70 3.22 -13.74
CA HIS A 257 11.16 4.14 -14.74
C HIS A 257 10.64 5.46 -14.15
N PHE A 258 10.18 5.48 -12.90
CA PHE A 258 9.59 6.64 -12.25
C PHE A 258 10.18 6.90 -10.84
N PRO A 259 11.51 6.99 -10.68
CA PRO A 259 12.14 7.03 -9.35
C PRO A 259 11.69 8.23 -8.51
N GLY A 260 11.46 9.40 -9.12
CA GLY A 260 10.97 10.60 -8.42
C GLY A 260 9.47 10.56 -8.07
N ARG A 261 8.73 9.55 -8.55
CA ARG A 261 7.29 9.39 -8.29
C ARG A 261 6.99 8.32 -7.25
N ILE A 262 7.87 7.36 -7.03
CA ILE A 262 7.65 6.29 -6.04
C ILE A 262 8.26 6.71 -4.70
N ARG A 263 7.45 6.71 -3.64
CA ARG A 263 7.90 7.01 -2.27
C ARG A 263 8.42 5.78 -1.54
N ALA A 264 7.80 4.63 -1.77
CA ALA A 264 8.16 3.36 -1.18
C ALA A 264 7.45 2.21 -1.89
N VAL A 265 8.04 1.02 -1.76
CA VAL A 265 7.45 -0.26 -2.14
C VAL A 265 7.41 -1.14 -0.90
N PHE A 266 6.23 -1.64 -0.52
CA PHE A 266 6.02 -2.52 0.62
C PHE A 266 5.63 -3.93 0.13
N MET A 267 6.44 -4.92 0.47
CA MET A 267 6.26 -6.31 0.02
C MET A 267 5.88 -7.21 1.18
N HIS A 268 4.62 -7.65 1.19
CA HIS A 268 4.14 -8.63 2.13
C HIS A 268 4.79 -9.98 1.83
N TYR A 269 5.61 -10.45 2.76
CA TYR A 269 6.37 -11.68 2.61
C TYR A 269 5.50 -12.89 2.95
N VAL A 270 4.87 -13.43 1.91
CA VAL A 270 4.13 -14.68 1.96
C VAL A 270 5.04 -15.83 1.53
N ASN A 271 4.99 -16.94 2.27
CA ASN A 271 5.83 -18.11 1.99
C ASN A 271 4.95 -19.34 1.70
N HIS A 272 5.36 -20.12 0.70
CA HIS A 272 4.72 -21.38 0.37
C HIS A 272 5.40 -22.52 1.13
N SER A 273 4.68 -23.13 2.06
CA SER A 273 5.19 -24.25 2.88
C SER A 273 5.59 -25.49 2.06
N SER A 274 5.18 -25.58 0.79
CA SER A 274 5.18 -26.83 0.03
C SER A 274 6.19 -26.91 -1.13
N HIS A 275 6.96 -25.84 -1.41
CA HIS A 275 7.96 -25.83 -2.50
C HIS A 275 9.36 -25.40 -2.05
N GLY A 276 10.01 -26.29 -1.30
CA GLY A 276 11.38 -26.75 -1.55
C GLY A 276 12.59 -25.83 -1.37
N ASN A 277 12.55 -24.52 -1.59
CA ASN A 277 13.77 -23.68 -1.58
C ASN A 277 13.56 -22.17 -1.34
N PHE A 278 12.46 -21.74 -0.69
CA PHE A 278 12.36 -20.35 -0.21
C PHE A 278 12.89 -20.22 1.21
N SER A 279 13.72 -19.19 1.44
CA SER A 279 14.30 -18.93 2.76
C SER A 279 13.21 -18.79 3.83
N LYS A 280 13.38 -19.45 4.97
CA LYS A 280 12.52 -19.18 6.15
C LYS A 280 12.64 -17.72 6.62
N SER A 281 13.76 -17.06 6.33
CA SER A 281 13.98 -15.66 6.67
C SER A 281 13.32 -14.74 5.65
N ILE A 282 12.70 -13.67 6.14
CA ILE A 282 12.31 -12.55 5.30
C ILE A 282 13.55 -11.97 4.60
N PRO A 283 13.46 -11.55 3.33
CA PRO A 283 14.55 -10.81 2.68
C PRO A 283 14.90 -9.53 3.44
N ASN A 284 16.14 -9.07 3.28
CA ASN A 284 16.55 -7.76 3.79
C ASN A 284 15.90 -6.65 2.96
N ASP A 285 15.53 -5.56 3.63
CA ASP A 285 15.15 -4.32 2.95
C ASP A 285 16.33 -3.78 2.14
N TYR A 286 16.02 -3.04 1.09
CA TYR A 286 17.03 -2.38 0.27
C TYR A 286 16.50 -1.08 -0.33
N TYR A 287 17.41 -0.31 -0.93
CA TYR A 287 17.07 0.88 -1.68
C TYR A 287 17.38 0.67 -3.16
N LEU A 288 16.43 1.01 -4.00
CA LEU A 288 16.60 1.05 -5.45
C LEU A 288 16.38 2.49 -5.91
N LYS A 289 17.40 3.12 -6.51
CA LYS A 289 17.36 4.54 -6.91
C LYS A 289 16.85 5.46 -5.78
N SER A 290 17.33 5.24 -4.55
CA SER A 290 16.93 5.96 -3.32
C SER A 290 15.48 5.76 -2.87
N VAL A 291 14.72 4.86 -3.52
CA VAL A 291 13.38 4.46 -3.08
C VAL A 291 13.51 3.20 -2.22
N PRO A 292 12.94 3.19 -0.99
CA PRO A 292 12.98 2.02 -0.13
C PRO A 292 12.05 0.92 -0.64
N VAL A 293 12.57 -0.30 -0.69
CA VAL A 293 11.84 -1.55 -0.89
C VAL A 293 11.85 -2.31 0.43
N LEU A 294 10.67 -2.45 1.04
CA LEU A 294 10.50 -2.83 2.44
C LEU A 294 9.70 -4.13 2.53
N PHE A 295 10.32 -5.19 3.00
CA PHE A 295 9.66 -6.48 3.21
C PHE A 295 9.01 -6.53 4.59
N PHE A 296 7.82 -7.11 4.72
CA PHE A 296 7.18 -7.26 6.04
C PHE A 296 6.38 -8.56 6.15
N ARG A 297 6.21 -9.09 7.36
CA ARG A 297 5.30 -10.22 7.63
C ARG A 297 3.96 -9.77 8.18
N THR A 298 3.95 -8.72 9.00
CA THR A 298 2.71 -8.17 9.54
C THR A 298 2.62 -6.69 9.24
N TYR A 299 1.39 -6.18 9.21
CA TYR A 299 1.15 -4.76 8.98
C TYR A 299 1.62 -3.87 10.14
N VAL A 300 1.90 -4.44 11.32
CA VAL A 300 2.60 -3.72 12.40
C VAL A 300 4.07 -3.51 12.03
N GLY A 301 4.75 -4.55 11.52
CA GLY A 301 6.10 -4.44 10.97
C GLY A 301 6.17 -3.46 9.80
N ALA A 302 5.19 -3.51 8.88
CA ALA A 302 5.07 -2.53 7.80
C ALA A 302 4.93 -1.10 8.32
N ALA A 303 4.09 -0.89 9.34
CA ALA A 303 3.87 0.42 9.94
C ALA A 303 5.13 0.94 10.65
N ARG A 304 5.88 0.10 11.35
CA ARG A 304 7.15 0.48 11.98
C ARG A 304 8.15 0.97 10.92
N LYS A 305 8.33 0.22 9.83
CA LYS A 305 9.20 0.64 8.72
C LYS A 305 8.71 1.94 8.07
N ALA A 306 7.40 2.08 7.86
CA ALA A 306 6.85 3.33 7.35
C ALA A 306 7.11 4.53 8.29
N LEU A 307 7.13 4.34 9.62
CA LEU A 307 7.52 5.38 10.57
C LEU A 307 8.99 5.78 10.38
N GLU A 308 9.89 4.80 10.32
CA GLU A 308 11.35 4.98 10.14
C GLU A 308 11.68 5.73 8.85
N HIS A 309 10.88 5.52 7.80
CA HIS A 309 11.02 6.19 6.51
C HIS A 309 10.19 7.48 6.39
N GLY A 310 9.60 7.97 7.48
CA GLY A 310 8.84 9.23 7.50
C GLY A 310 7.58 9.21 6.64
N LEU A 311 6.98 8.03 6.44
CA LEU A 311 5.73 7.80 5.69
C LEU A 311 4.49 7.78 6.59
N LEU A 312 4.68 7.70 7.91
CA LEU A 312 3.65 7.87 8.93
C LEU A 312 4.24 8.43 10.24
N ASN A 313 3.40 8.66 11.26
CA ASN A 313 3.81 9.14 12.58
C ASN A 313 3.52 8.12 13.69
N HIS A 314 4.02 8.36 14.90
CA HIS A 314 3.82 7.48 16.07
C HIS A 314 2.34 7.18 16.32
N ASN A 315 1.46 8.18 16.21
CA ASN A 315 0.01 7.99 16.41
C ASN A 315 -0.58 7.02 15.37
N ALA A 316 -0.13 7.08 14.11
CA ALA A 316 -0.53 6.16 13.06
C ALA A 316 -0.04 4.74 13.34
N LEU A 317 1.22 4.58 13.76
CA LEU A 317 1.76 3.28 14.21
C LEU A 317 0.92 2.68 15.34
N SER A 318 0.59 3.47 16.38
CA SER A 318 -0.24 3.00 17.49
C SER A 318 -1.61 2.50 17.00
N ARG A 319 -2.25 3.20 16.06
CA ARG A 319 -3.55 2.80 15.50
C ARG A 319 -3.47 1.51 14.71
N VAL A 320 -2.44 1.35 13.87
CA VAL A 320 -2.24 0.10 13.11
C VAL A 320 -2.00 -1.07 14.06
N LEU A 321 -1.16 -0.89 15.07
CA LEU A 321 -0.87 -1.90 16.08
C LEU A 321 -2.14 -2.34 16.81
N VAL A 322 -2.92 -1.38 17.33
CA VAL A 322 -4.18 -1.65 18.03
C VAL A 322 -5.17 -2.38 17.12
N GLN A 323 -5.32 -1.94 15.87
CA GLN A 323 -6.23 -2.58 14.92
C GLN A 323 -5.76 -4.00 14.58
N ALA A 324 -4.47 -4.23 14.36
CA ALA A 324 -3.93 -5.56 14.06
C ALA A 324 -4.16 -6.56 15.19
N VAL A 325 -3.94 -6.16 16.45
CA VAL A 325 -4.22 -7.01 17.61
C VAL A 325 -5.71 -7.33 17.72
N MET A 326 -6.58 -6.33 17.53
CA MET A 326 -8.03 -6.53 17.59
C MET A 326 -8.56 -7.39 16.46
N ASP A 327 -8.03 -7.22 15.25
CA ASP A 327 -8.41 -8.02 14.07
C ASP A 327 -8.05 -9.49 14.31
N LEU A 328 -6.82 -9.77 14.76
CA LEU A 328 -6.38 -11.15 15.00
C LEU A 328 -7.09 -11.80 16.21
N ASP A 329 -7.39 -11.03 17.26
CA ASP A 329 -8.23 -11.48 18.39
C ASP A 329 -9.66 -11.82 17.96
N ALA A 330 -10.20 -11.14 16.95
CA ALA A 330 -11.52 -11.40 16.40
C ALA A 330 -11.53 -12.50 15.32
N CYS A 331 -10.37 -12.94 14.82
CA CYS A 331 -10.28 -14.02 13.83
C CYS A 331 -10.76 -15.35 14.41
N LYS A 332 -11.41 -16.16 13.57
CA LYS A 332 -11.88 -17.50 13.93
C LYS A 332 -10.71 -18.44 14.19
N ASP A 333 -9.74 -18.44 13.29
CA ASP A 333 -8.50 -19.18 13.44
C ASP A 333 -7.39 -18.26 13.99
N GLN A 334 -7.15 -18.41 15.29
CA GLN A 334 -6.08 -17.74 16.03
C GLN A 334 -4.79 -18.56 16.04
N GLY A 335 -4.43 -19.19 14.92
CA GLY A 335 -3.25 -20.04 14.79
C GLY A 335 -1.99 -19.47 15.43
N LYS A 336 -1.23 -20.33 16.14
CA LYS A 336 -0.03 -19.95 16.92
C LYS A 336 1.00 -19.19 16.09
N SER A 337 1.18 -19.55 14.81
CA SER A 337 2.13 -18.88 13.90
C SER A 337 1.74 -17.42 13.64
N LYS A 338 0.45 -17.13 13.42
CA LYS A 338 -0.08 -15.77 13.20
C LYS A 338 0.23 -14.86 14.39
N TRP A 339 -0.02 -15.34 15.60
CA TRP A 339 0.28 -14.60 16.83
C TRP A 339 1.77 -14.46 17.09
N LYS A 340 2.59 -15.45 16.74
CA LYS A 340 4.06 -15.35 16.87
C LYS A 340 4.62 -14.22 16.01
N ASP A 341 4.23 -14.17 14.73
CA ASP A 341 4.68 -13.11 13.83
C ASP A 341 4.19 -11.74 14.30
N LEU A 342 2.92 -11.62 14.71
CA LEU A 342 2.38 -10.36 15.22
C LEU A 342 3.04 -9.92 16.52
N MET A 343 3.27 -10.82 17.48
CA MET A 343 3.88 -10.46 18.77
C MET A 343 5.35 -10.05 18.60
N LYS A 344 6.07 -10.66 17.67
CA LYS A 344 7.42 -10.21 17.34
C LYS A 344 7.41 -8.74 16.90
N ASP A 345 6.59 -8.39 15.91
CA ASP A 345 6.51 -7.02 15.40
C ASP A 345 5.91 -6.03 16.43
N VAL A 346 4.98 -6.48 17.29
CA VAL A 346 4.44 -5.67 18.39
C VAL A 346 5.51 -5.32 19.42
N LEU A 347 6.36 -6.27 19.81
CA LEU A 347 7.47 -6.02 20.74
C LEU A 347 8.50 -5.06 20.14
N GLU A 348 8.83 -5.23 18.86
CA GLU A 348 9.73 -4.30 18.14
C GLU A 348 9.12 -2.89 18.00
N ALA A 349 7.80 -2.76 17.96
CA ALA A 349 7.10 -1.49 17.81
C ALA A 349 6.67 -0.83 19.14
N GLU A 350 6.79 -1.52 20.29
CA GLU A 350 6.17 -1.09 21.56
C GLU A 350 6.65 0.29 22.00
N GLU A 351 7.96 0.53 21.95
CA GLU A 351 8.57 1.80 22.36
C GLU A 351 8.06 2.96 21.50
N ALA A 352 8.12 2.80 20.17
CA ALA A 352 7.68 3.83 19.24
C ALA A 352 6.16 4.06 19.27
N ALA A 353 5.36 3.01 19.47
CA ALA A 353 3.91 3.12 19.60
C ALA A 353 3.48 3.70 20.96
N ASN A 354 4.29 3.49 21.99
CA ASN A 354 4.11 3.93 23.38
C ASN A 354 2.65 3.83 23.87
N LEU A 355 2.05 2.63 23.78
CA LEU A 355 0.63 2.46 24.10
C LEU A 355 0.27 2.79 25.56
N LYS A 356 1.26 2.81 26.46
CA LYS A 356 1.10 3.15 27.88
C LYS A 356 0.59 4.58 28.11
N ARG A 357 0.81 5.48 27.15
CA ARG A 357 0.34 6.87 27.22
C ARG A 357 -1.16 7.05 26.94
N TYR A 358 -1.84 6.04 26.42
CA TYR A 358 -3.25 6.13 26.07
C TYR A 358 -4.14 5.37 27.06
N ASN A 359 -5.23 6.00 27.48
CA ASN A 359 -6.23 5.42 28.39
C ASN A 359 -7.54 5.04 27.68
N ALA A 360 -7.59 5.11 26.35
CA ALA A 360 -8.76 4.70 25.58
C ALA A 360 -9.06 3.22 25.84
N LYS A 361 -10.34 2.88 26.03
CA LYS A 361 -10.80 1.51 26.37
C LYS A 361 -10.26 0.45 25.42
N ILE A 362 -10.21 0.75 24.12
CA ILE A 362 -9.67 -0.16 23.11
C ILE A 362 -8.17 -0.43 23.32
N VAL A 363 -7.39 0.58 23.70
CA VAL A 363 -5.95 0.44 23.95
C VAL A 363 -5.70 -0.36 25.22
N LEU A 364 -6.49 -0.13 26.27
CA LEU A 364 -6.41 -0.94 27.50
C LEU A 364 -6.69 -2.42 27.19
N LYS A 365 -7.77 -2.71 26.44
CA LYS A 365 -8.07 -4.07 25.98
C LYS A 365 -6.93 -4.66 25.14
N THR A 366 -6.35 -3.88 24.21
CA THR A 366 -5.19 -4.32 23.40
C THR A 366 -4.02 -4.72 24.29
N ARG A 367 -3.68 -3.91 25.29
CA ARG A 367 -2.58 -4.20 26.22
C ARG A 367 -2.81 -5.49 27.00
N ASP A 368 -4.04 -5.74 27.42
CA ASP A 368 -4.41 -6.99 28.12
C ASP A 368 -4.25 -8.20 27.20
N ILE A 369 -4.71 -8.11 25.94
CA ILE A 369 -4.55 -9.18 24.93
C ILE A 369 -3.06 -9.47 24.70
N ILE A 370 -2.25 -8.43 24.46
CA ILE A 370 -0.79 -8.58 24.23
C ILE A 370 -0.15 -9.29 25.42
N LYS A 371 -0.44 -8.84 26.65
CA LYS A 371 0.12 -9.43 27.87
C LYS A 371 -0.24 -10.91 28.00
N ASN A 372 -1.48 -11.29 27.70
CA ASN A 372 -1.91 -12.69 27.76
C ASN A 372 -1.25 -13.53 26.67
N LYS A 373 -1.19 -13.02 25.43
CA LYS A 373 -0.58 -13.73 24.30
C LYS A 373 0.92 -13.95 24.45
N ILE A 374 1.66 -12.99 25.01
CA ILE A 374 3.08 -13.17 25.35
C ILE A 374 3.26 -14.32 26.34
N LYS A 375 2.43 -14.40 27.37
CA LYS A 375 2.48 -15.50 28.35
C LYS A 375 2.15 -16.86 27.73
N GLU A 376 1.12 -16.91 26.89
CA GLU A 376 0.71 -18.12 26.17
C GLU A 376 1.84 -18.64 25.26
N ILE A 377 2.46 -17.76 24.48
CA ILE A 377 3.57 -18.12 23.59
C ILE A 377 4.76 -18.62 24.40
N ALA A 378 5.19 -17.92 25.45
CA ALA A 378 6.33 -18.31 26.28
C ALA A 378 6.11 -19.65 26.99
N SER A 379 4.89 -19.92 27.49
CA SER A 379 4.56 -21.19 28.15
C SER A 379 4.60 -22.37 27.18
N SER A 380 4.32 -22.13 25.89
CA SER A 380 4.26 -23.14 24.84
C SER A 380 5.60 -23.44 24.16
N GLU A 381 6.69 -22.78 24.57
CA GLU A 381 8.07 -23.03 24.12
C GLU A 381 8.89 -23.81 25.16
N ASN A 382 8.35 -23.97 26.36
CA ASN A 382 8.95 -24.75 27.46
C ASN A 382 8.38 -26.18 27.57
N VAL A 383 7.68 -26.66 26.52
CA VAL A 383 7.06 -28.00 26.43
C VAL A 383 7.65 -28.78 25.28
#